data_AF-A0A9E5AJK4-F1
#
_entry.id   AF-A0A9E5AJK4-F1
#
_cell.length_a   1.000
_cell.length_b   1.000
_cell.length_c   1.000
_cell.angle_alpha   90.00
_cell.angle_beta   90.00
_cell.angle_gamma   90.00
#
_symmetry.space_group_name_H-M   'P 1'
#
loop_
_entity.id
_entity.type
_entity.pdbx_description
1 polymer ?
#
loop_
_entity_poly.entity_id
_entity_poly.type
_entity_poly.pdbx_seq_one_letter_code
_entity_poly.pdbx_strand_id
1 'polypeptide(L)'
;MERKDYKRYSREFKLEAVRLAALGEKPKAKIARELGIRVNQLRKWRLDFEAEEQTGVPRQAAVVGEDLGQLRRENAKLKEENEILKKAASYFARALA
;
A
#
# COMPACT_ATOMS: atom_id res chain seq x y z
N MET A 1 5.41 -17.41 -0.26
CA MET A 1 5.44 -16.46 -1.41
C MET A 1 6.44 -15.36 -1.07
N GLU A 2 7.53 -15.23 -1.82
CA GLU A 2 8.47 -14.12 -1.64
C GLU A 2 7.79 -12.80 -2.00
N ARG A 3 7.82 -11.84 -1.07
CA ARG A 3 7.34 -10.48 -1.35
C ARG A 3 8.43 -9.78 -2.17
N LYS A 4 8.11 -9.45 -3.42
CA LYS A 4 9.01 -8.69 -4.28
C LYS A 4 9.18 -7.29 -3.72
N ASP A 5 10.43 -6.88 -3.45
CA ASP A 5 10.71 -5.54 -2.96
C ASP A 5 10.44 -4.50 -4.04
N TYR A 6 9.45 -3.64 -3.78
CA TYR A 6 9.10 -2.54 -4.66
C TYR A 6 9.93 -1.31 -4.30
N LYS A 7 10.66 -0.77 -5.29
CA LYS A 7 11.38 0.49 -5.16
C LYS A 7 10.38 1.61 -4.80
N ARG A 8 10.57 2.20 -3.62
CA ARG A 8 9.75 3.31 -3.12
C ARG A 8 10.38 4.64 -3.54
N TYR A 9 9.53 5.57 -3.95
CA TYR A 9 9.92 6.94 -4.32
C TYR A 9 9.27 7.91 -3.34
N SER A 10 10.00 8.96 -2.97
CA SER A 10 9.47 10.04 -2.13
C SER A 10 8.34 10.79 -2.84
N ARG A 11 7.47 11.45 -2.07
CA ARG A 11 6.36 12.24 -2.63
C ARG A 11 6.88 13.38 -3.52
N GLU A 12 7.92 14.06 -3.06
CA GLU A 12 8.59 15.15 -3.80
C GLU A 12 9.11 14.68 -5.15
N PHE A 13 9.78 13.53 -5.19
CA PHE A 13 10.27 12.95 -6.45
C PHE A 13 9.13 12.67 -7.43
N LYS A 14 8.02 12.09 -6.95
CA LYS A 14 6.86 11.81 -7.78
C LYS A 14 6.23 13.09 -8.32
N LEU A 15 6.11 14.12 -7.50
CA LEU A 15 5.56 15.43 -7.89
C LEU A 15 6.43 16.08 -8.96
N GLU A 16 7.75 16.13 -8.75
CA GLU A 16 8.66 16.74 -9.71
C GLU A 16 8.66 15.98 -11.04
N ALA A 17 8.63 14.64 -11.00
CA ALA A 17 8.50 13.82 -12.19
C ALA A 17 7.20 14.13 -12.98
N VAL A 18 6.08 14.30 -12.28
CA VAL A 18 4.80 14.67 -12.89
C VAL A 18 4.83 16.10 -13.44
N ARG A 19 5.45 17.04 -12.72
CA ARG A 19 5.64 18.43 -13.16
C ARG A 19 6.46 18.51 -14.45
N LEU A 20 7.60 17.82 -14.49
CA LEU A 20 8.43 17.69 -15.69
C LEU A 20 7.66 17.10 -16.87
N ALA A 21 6.79 16.12 -16.60
CA ALA A 21 5.93 15.52 -17.62
C ALA A 21 4.80 16.45 -18.11
N ALA A 22 4.38 17.41 -17.27
CA ALA A 22 3.34 18.38 -17.57
C ALA A 22 3.87 19.59 -18.37
N LEU A 23 5.13 19.98 -18.15
CA LEU A 23 5.82 21.03 -18.90
C LEU A 23 5.88 20.76 -20.41
N GLY A 24 5.82 19.49 -20.83
CA GLY A 24 5.67 19.11 -22.23
C GLY A 24 6.94 19.24 -23.09
N GLU A 25 8.06 19.67 -22.50
CA GLU A 25 9.33 19.87 -23.21
C GLU A 25 9.94 18.57 -23.78
N LYS A 26 9.60 17.42 -23.19
CA LYS A 26 10.07 16.10 -23.62
C LYS A 26 8.93 15.09 -23.63
N PRO A 27 8.98 14.07 -24.52
CA PRO A 27 8.05 12.95 -24.45
C PRO A 27 8.11 12.24 -23.10
N LYS A 28 6.95 11.88 -22.55
CA LYS A 28 6.82 11.16 -21.25
C LYS A 28 7.69 9.89 -21.20
N ALA A 29 7.87 9.21 -22.34
CA ALA A 29 8.73 8.05 -22.46
C ALA A 29 10.22 8.37 -22.25
N LYS A 30 10.68 9.53 -22.74
CA LYS A 30 12.06 10.00 -22.56
C LYS A 30 12.29 10.41 -21.11
N ILE A 31 11.36 11.17 -20.52
CA ILE A 31 11.41 11.58 -19.11
C ILE A 31 11.46 10.35 -18.19
N ALA A 32 10.60 9.36 -18.43
CA ALA A 32 10.59 8.13 -17.64
C ALA A 32 11.93 7.37 -17.72
N ARG A 33 12.55 7.33 -18.91
CA ARG A 33 13.86 6.70 -19.11
C ARG A 33 14.97 7.45 -18.38
N GLU A 34 14.99 8.78 -18.48
CA GLU A 34 15.96 9.64 -17.78
C GLU A 34 15.84 9.49 -16.25
N LEU A 35 14.62 9.35 -15.73
CA LEU A 35 14.34 9.15 -14.31
C LEU A 35 14.49 7.68 -13.84
N GLY A 36 14.76 6.75 -14.75
CA GLY A 36 14.86 5.32 -14.44
C GLY A 36 13.54 4.70 -13.94
N ILE A 37 12.40 5.21 -14.39
CA ILE A 37 11.06 4.74 -14.02
C ILE A 37 10.31 4.20 -15.23
N ARG A 38 9.24 3.43 -14.99
CA ARG A 38 8.33 2.99 -16.06
C ARG A 38 7.38 4.13 -16.44
N VAL A 39 7.09 4.29 -17.73
CA VAL A 39 6.13 5.31 -18.23
C VAL A 39 4.75 5.16 -17.57
N ASN A 40 4.29 3.92 -17.37
CA ASN A 40 3.04 3.63 -16.68
C ASN A 40 3.04 4.11 -15.22
N GLN A 41 4.20 4.13 -14.58
CA GLN A 41 4.34 4.60 -13.20
C GLN A 41 4.19 6.13 -13.13
N LEU A 42 4.78 6.84 -14.08
CA LEU A 42 4.60 8.28 -14.24
C LEU A 42 3.13 8.66 -14.53
N ARG A 43 2.46 7.91 -15.42
CA ARG A 43 1.02 8.08 -15.68
C ARG A 43 0.18 7.86 -14.42
N LYS A 44 0.50 6.81 -13.66
CA LYS A 44 -0.18 6.47 -12.41
C LYS A 44 -0.05 7.58 -11.37
N TRP A 45 1.16 8.11 -11.17
CA TRP A 45 1.36 9.22 -10.22
C TRP A 45 0.58 10.48 -10.60
N ARG A 46 0.52 10.82 -11.89
CA ARG A 46 -0.30 11.93 -12.35
C ARG A 46 -1.78 11.75 -11.97
N LEU A 47 -2.35 10.57 -12.28
CA LEU A 47 -3.74 10.27 -11.93
C LEU A 47 -3.97 10.25 -10.42
N ASP A 48 -3.00 9.76 -9.66
CA ASP A 48 -3.06 9.76 -8.20
C ASP A 48 -3.12 11.19 -7.67
N PHE A 49 -2.26 12.10 -8.14
CA PHE A 49 -2.29 13.49 -7.71
C PHE A 49 -3.55 14.24 -8.17
N GLU A 50 -4.05 13.97 -9.38
CA GLU A 50 -5.34 14.51 -9.84
C GLU A 50 -6.49 14.06 -8.92
N ALA A 51 -6.48 12.80 -8.46
CA ALA A 51 -7.47 12.29 -7.50
C ALA A 51 -7.27 12.86 -6.08
N GLU A 52 -6.03 13.07 -5.64
CA GLU A 52 -5.72 13.73 -4.37
C GLU A 52 -6.25 15.17 -4.35
N GLU A 53 -6.12 15.91 -5.45
CA GLU A 53 -6.65 17.26 -5.59
C GLU A 53 -8.18 17.30 -5.50
N GLN A 54 -8.86 16.30 -6.07
CA GLN A 54 -10.33 16.20 -6.02
C GLN A 54 -10.86 15.75 -4.65
N THR A 55 -10.16 14.86 -3.96
CA THR A 55 -10.62 14.23 -2.71
C THR A 55 -10.06 14.87 -1.45
N GLY A 56 -8.97 15.65 -1.57
CA GLY A 56 -8.21 16.19 -0.45
C GLY A 56 -7.43 15.15 0.36
N VAL A 57 -7.48 13.86 -0.03
CA VAL A 57 -6.86 12.76 0.72
C VAL A 57 -5.70 12.16 -0.08
N PRO A 58 -4.47 12.17 0.47
CA PRO A 58 -3.34 11.51 -0.17
C PRO A 58 -3.59 10.01 -0.39
N ARG A 59 -3.24 9.46 -1.56
CA ARG A 59 -3.43 8.03 -1.83
C ARG A 59 -2.70 7.14 -0.83
N GLN A 60 -1.53 7.60 -0.38
CA GLN A 60 -0.75 6.90 0.63
C GLN A 60 -1.54 6.75 1.95
N ALA A 61 -2.33 7.76 2.32
CA ALA A 61 -3.19 7.72 3.51
C ALA A 61 -4.39 6.77 3.32
N ALA A 62 -4.98 6.75 2.12
CA ALA A 62 -6.08 5.84 1.80
C ALA A 62 -5.67 4.35 1.90
N VAL A 63 -4.52 3.99 1.32
CA VAL A 63 -4.00 2.61 1.35
C VAL A 63 -3.64 2.17 2.77
N VAL A 64 -3.02 3.05 3.57
CA VAL A 64 -2.71 2.73 4.99
C VAL A 64 -3.99 2.49 5.80
N GLY A 65 -5.08 3.21 5.51
CA GLY A 65 -6.38 2.97 6.15
C GLY A 65 -6.96 1.59 5.84
N GLU A 66 -6.88 1.16 4.57
CA GLU A 66 -7.35 -0.16 4.14
C GLU A 66 -6.55 -1.30 4.78
N ASP A 67 -5.22 -1.19 4.79
CA ASP A 67 -4.31 -2.19 5.37
C ASP A 67 -4.54 -2.36 6.89
N LEU A 68 -4.74 -1.26 7.62
CA LEU A 68 -5.06 -1.30 9.05
C LEU A 68 -6.41 -1.96 9.34
N GLY A 69 -7.39 -1.75 8.47
CA GLY A 69 -8.70 -2.40 8.57
C GLY A 69 -8.60 -3.91 8.41
N GLN A 70 -7.86 -4.37 7.41
CA GLN A 70 -7.63 -5.80 7.17
C GLN A 70 -6.85 -6.44 8.33
N LEU A 71 -5.77 -5.80 8.78
CA LEU A 71 -4.92 -6.32 9.85
C LEU A 71 -5.66 -6.40 11.21
N ARG A 72 -6.57 -5.46 11.48
CA ARG A 72 -7.46 -5.53 12.67
C ARG A 72 -8.44 -6.69 12.60
N ARG A 73 -9.01 -6.96 11.42
CA ARG A 73 -9.92 -8.10 11.22
C ARG A 73 -9.20 -9.44 11.39
N GLU A 74 -8.01 -9.57 10.81
CA GLU A 74 -7.18 -10.77 11.00
C GLU A 74 -6.79 -10.95 12.47
N ASN A 75 -6.36 -9.89 13.16
CA ASN A 75 -6.06 -9.98 14.60
C ASN A 75 -7.26 -10.40 15.44
N ALA A 76 -8.46 -9.88 15.15
CA ALA A 76 -9.67 -10.26 15.87
C ALA A 76 -9.97 -11.76 15.69
N LYS A 77 -9.89 -12.25 14.45
CA LYS A 77 -10.08 -13.67 14.13
C LYS A 77 -9.05 -14.57 14.82
N LEU A 78 -7.77 -14.19 14.78
CA LEU A 78 -6.69 -14.95 15.42
C LEU A 78 -6.84 -15.00 16.95
N LYS A 79 -7.32 -13.92 17.58
CA LYS A 79 -7.61 -13.92 19.02
C LYS A 79 -8.75 -14.87 19.37
N GLU A 80 -9.82 -14.88 18.57
CA GLU A 80 -10.94 -15.80 18.77
C GLU A 80 -10.51 -17.26 18.63
N GLU A 81 -9.75 -17.59 17.58
CA GLU A 81 -9.17 -18.93 17.40
C GLU A 81 -8.28 -19.33 18.58
N ASN A 82 -7.44 -18.42 19.08
CA ASN A 82 -6.59 -18.66 20.24
C ASN A 82 -7.39 -18.95 21.52
N GLU A 83 -8.48 -18.20 21.76
CA GLU A 83 -9.35 -18.41 22.90
C GLU A 83 -10.11 -19.75 22.84
N ILE A 84 -10.54 -20.16 21.64
CA ILE A 84 -11.15 -21.48 21.42
C ILE A 84 -10.13 -22.58 21.74
N LEU A 85 -8.90 -22.45 21.24
CA LEU A 85 -7.82 -23.42 21.49
C LEU A 85 -7.46 -23.50 22.98
N LYS A 86 -7.39 -22.37 23.69
CA LYS A 86 -7.18 -22.36 25.15
C LYS A 86 -8.31 -23.05 25.90
N LYS A 87 -9.57 -22.78 25.53
CA LYS A 87 -10.74 -23.44 26.13
C LYS A 87 -10.69 -24.94 25.88
N ALA A 88 -10.39 -25.37 24.66
CA ALA A 88 -10.22 -26.79 24.33
C ALA A 88 -9.08 -27.42 25.15
N ALA A 89 -7.91 -26.78 25.22
CA ALA A 89 -6.79 -27.25 26.02
C ALA A 89 -7.15 -27.39 27.51
N SER A 90 -7.88 -26.43 28.09
CA SER A 90 -8.35 -26.53 29.47
C SER A 90 -9.37 -27.65 29.69
N TYR A 91 -10.22 -27.92 28.71
CA TYR A 91 -11.17 -29.03 28.77
C TYR A 91 -10.45 -30.39 28.71
N PHE A 92 -9.52 -30.54 27.78
CA PHE A 92 -8.71 -31.77 27.66
C PHE A 92 -7.80 -32.00 28.86
N ALA A 93 -7.21 -30.95 29.44
CA ALA A 93 -6.39 -31.06 30.65
C ALA A 93 -7.19 -31.50 31.88
N ARG A 94 -8.49 -31.16 31.97
CA ARG A 94 -9.40 -31.62 33.03
C ARG A 94 -9.91 -33.05 32.81
N ALA A 95 -9.94 -33.53 31.57
CA ALA A 95 -10.39 -34.89 31.24
C ALA A 95 -9.30 -35.96 31.38
N LEU A 96 -8.03 -35.54 31.48
CA LEU A 96 -6.84 -36.40 31.61
C LEU A 96 -6.26 -36.42 33.05
N ALA A 97 -6.87 -35.70 33.99
CA ALA A 97 -6.52 -35.66 35.41
C ALA A 97 -7.61 -36.38 36.22
#